data_AF-A0A9D5N2U0-F1
#
_entry.id   AF-A0A9D5N2U0-F1
#
_cell.length_a   1.000
_cell.length_b   1.000
_cell.length_c   1.000
_cell.angle_alpha   90.00
_cell.angle_beta   90.00
_cell.angle_gamma   90.00
#
_symmetry.space_group_name_H-M   'P 1'
#
loop_
_entity.id
_entity.type
_entity.pdbx_description
1 polymer ?
#
loop_
_entity_poly.entity_id
_entity_poly.type
_entity_poly.pdbx_seq_one_letter_code
_entity_poly.pdbx_strand_id
1 'polypeptide(L)'
;MQAEDASGKAEGSAPQAETAQGGEPDKTLNSTQDKDSTRDSTRDSAKEEVLDNKDAEKQDLKAVDDGFVLIQSGTFLMGSPETENWRIDDETQHEVKVSSFYIDPYETTQVEYVRLMGENPATFTGDDLPVENISWLEAVQYANEKSVDKGLTPVYTITDKGVTWDLAAEGYRLPTEAEWEYACRAGTVTPFNTESSLSAEEANFYGHYPYEIEENYFDNSALEAKPGEYRQTTLAVGSFEPNTWGLYDLHGNVNEWCWDYYGTYDAADAEDPTGAASGTRHIYRGGGWNDFAKNMRSAYRAAGQEDMKSFNLGVRLVRNADDSRSGLVTAGEKSLQAETGGKILIAYFSWSGNTRGIAGEIQSQTGADLFEISPVHPYSTDYNTVLMEAQEDQHKQARPELSNHVPNMDDYDIILLGYPNWWASIPMPIASFLEEYDFSGKTIIPFCSHGGGGFGQSLTAIAKLAPDSVLGEGLSVHYSGGSSLSSDVAAWLKENGLTR
;
A
#
# COMPACT_ATOMS: atom_id res chain seq x y z
N MET A 1 26.66 45.71 -4.58
CA MET A 1 27.99 45.66 -5.21
C MET A 1 28.59 44.34 -4.78
N GLN A 2 28.54 43.37 -5.69
CA GLN A 2 29.15 42.02 -5.75
C GLN A 2 29.16 41.14 -4.48
N ALA A 3 28.31 40.12 -4.51
CA ALA A 3 28.45 38.87 -3.77
C ALA A 3 29.20 37.87 -4.66
N GLU A 4 30.17 37.16 -4.09
CA GLU A 4 30.95 36.12 -4.76
C GLU A 4 30.25 34.77 -4.75
N ASP A 5 30.43 34.11 -5.88
CA ASP A 5 29.90 32.85 -6.38
C ASP A 5 30.61 31.65 -5.72
N ALA A 6 29.86 30.67 -5.23
CA ALA A 6 30.38 29.39 -4.75
C ALA A 6 29.50 28.25 -5.26
N SER A 7 29.60 27.98 -6.57
CA SER A 7 29.06 26.80 -7.22
C SER A 7 30.05 25.63 -7.13
N GLY A 8 29.93 24.83 -6.06
CA GLY A 8 30.61 23.53 -5.94
C GLY A 8 29.73 22.41 -6.50
N LYS A 9 30.03 21.95 -7.72
CA LYS A 9 29.43 20.74 -8.32
C LYS A 9 29.74 19.51 -7.47
N ALA A 10 28.71 18.79 -7.05
CA ALA A 10 28.83 17.41 -6.59
C ALA A 10 28.15 16.50 -7.63
N GLU A 11 28.95 15.93 -8.52
CA GLU A 11 28.56 14.78 -9.35
C GLU A 11 28.78 13.53 -8.49
N GLY A 12 27.70 12.96 -7.94
CA GLY A 12 27.72 11.66 -7.27
C GLY A 12 27.48 10.55 -8.29
N SER A 13 28.55 9.98 -8.84
CA SER A 13 28.49 8.74 -9.63
C SER A 13 28.38 7.53 -8.70
N ALA A 14 27.36 6.71 -8.90
CA ALA A 14 27.28 5.38 -8.30
C ALA A 14 28.46 4.51 -8.78
N PRO A 15 29.15 3.76 -7.91
CA PRO A 15 30.26 2.93 -8.34
C PRO A 15 29.75 1.67 -9.05
N GLN A 16 30.16 1.51 -10.31
CA GLN A 16 30.09 0.28 -11.07
C GLN A 16 31.08 -0.73 -10.49
N ALA A 17 30.62 -1.95 -10.18
CA ALA A 17 31.47 -3.05 -9.77
C ALA A 17 32.20 -3.65 -10.99
N GLU A 18 33.52 -3.45 -11.07
CA GLU A 18 34.38 -4.15 -12.03
C GLU A 18 34.65 -5.59 -11.58
N THR A 19 34.47 -6.52 -12.52
CA THR A 19 34.76 -7.94 -12.41
C THR A 19 36.26 -8.21 -12.31
N ALA A 20 36.69 -8.91 -11.25
CA ALA A 20 38.04 -9.48 -11.16
C ALA A 20 38.03 -10.99 -11.41
N GLN A 21 38.70 -11.41 -12.48
CA GLN A 21 39.03 -12.79 -12.80
C GLN A 21 40.09 -13.34 -11.83
N GLY A 22 39.83 -14.52 -11.27
CA GLY A 22 40.82 -15.47 -10.74
C GLY A 22 40.19 -16.86 -10.88
N GLY A 23 40.79 -17.86 -11.52
CA GLY A 23 42.14 -18.36 -11.29
C GLY A 23 42.01 -19.71 -10.57
N GLU A 24 41.82 -20.80 -11.34
CA GLU A 24 41.89 -22.18 -10.86
C GLU A 24 43.24 -22.49 -10.17
N PRO A 25 43.27 -23.43 -9.19
CA PRO A 25 43.68 -24.79 -9.54
C PRO A 25 42.99 -25.95 -8.77
N ASP A 26 42.54 -26.93 -9.55
CA ASP A 26 42.80 -28.39 -9.54
C ASP A 26 43.13 -29.21 -8.26
N LYS A 27 42.39 -30.34 -8.15
CA LYS A 27 42.65 -31.66 -7.47
C LYS A 27 42.75 -31.69 -5.92
N THR A 28 42.15 -32.66 -5.20
CA THR A 28 42.16 -34.11 -5.45
C THR A 28 41.15 -34.87 -4.56
N LEU A 29 40.74 -36.04 -5.04
CA LEU A 29 39.92 -37.11 -4.45
C LEU A 29 40.22 -37.49 -2.99
N ASN A 30 39.21 -37.90 -2.23
CA ASN A 30 39.18 -39.28 -1.70
C ASN A 30 37.77 -39.76 -1.26
N SER A 31 37.51 -41.02 -1.57
CA SER A 31 36.34 -41.82 -1.21
C SER A 31 36.53 -42.53 0.13
N THR A 32 35.45 -42.85 0.84
CA THR A 32 35.31 -44.15 1.53
C THR A 32 33.86 -44.44 1.92
N GLN A 33 33.42 -45.65 1.57
CA GLN A 33 32.23 -46.35 2.06
C GLN A 33 32.53 -47.04 3.41
N ASP A 34 31.49 -47.24 4.24
CA ASP A 34 31.07 -48.53 4.86
C ASP A 34 30.10 -48.20 6.03
N LYS A 35 28.82 -48.60 5.96
CA LYS A 35 28.18 -49.89 6.32
C LYS A 35 27.68 -49.98 7.78
N ASP A 36 26.35 -50.18 7.85
CA ASP A 36 25.67 -51.27 8.56
C ASP A 36 25.70 -51.30 10.11
N SER A 37 24.54 -51.10 10.76
CA SER A 37 23.72 -52.23 11.24
C SER A 37 22.68 -51.86 12.32
N THR A 38 21.67 -52.71 12.37
CA THR A 38 20.36 -52.73 13.04
C THR A 38 20.31 -52.95 14.56
N ARG A 39 19.11 -52.65 15.14
CA ARG A 39 18.35 -53.27 16.27
C ARG A 39 18.12 -52.32 17.47
N ASP A 40 17.00 -52.32 18.20
CA ASP A 40 15.68 -52.97 18.15
C ASP A 40 14.79 -52.29 19.24
N SER A 41 13.46 -52.30 19.00
CA SER A 41 12.30 -52.21 19.91
C SER A 41 12.31 -51.31 21.17
N THR A 42 11.27 -50.47 21.29
CA THR A 42 10.09 -50.79 22.13
C THR A 42 8.88 -49.92 21.76
N ARG A 43 7.73 -50.58 21.66
CA ARG A 43 6.37 -50.04 21.53
C ARG A 43 6.03 -49.07 22.66
N ASP A 44 5.31 -48.00 22.32
CA ASP A 44 4.16 -47.59 23.13
C ASP A 44 3.00 -47.18 22.22
N SER A 45 1.80 -47.53 22.66
CA SER A 45 0.56 -47.51 21.89
C SER A 45 -0.37 -46.44 22.42
N ALA A 46 -0.69 -45.45 21.61
CA ALA A 46 -1.87 -44.60 21.79
C ALA A 46 -2.60 -44.51 20.45
N LYS A 47 -3.87 -44.89 20.46
CA LYS A 47 -4.77 -44.86 19.31
C LYS A 47 -5.16 -43.41 19.04
N GLU A 48 -4.85 -42.91 17.85
CA GLU A 48 -5.52 -41.73 17.30
C GLU A 48 -6.88 -42.17 16.75
N GLU A 49 -7.95 -41.62 17.33
CA GLU A 49 -9.27 -41.62 16.71
C GLU A 49 -9.21 -40.65 15.53
N VAL A 50 -9.12 -41.21 14.32
CA VAL A 50 -9.39 -40.50 13.08
C VAL A 50 -10.88 -40.19 13.05
N LEU A 51 -11.25 -38.96 13.38
CA LEU A 51 -12.57 -38.42 13.06
C LEU A 51 -12.61 -38.16 11.55
N ASP A 52 -13.10 -39.17 10.83
CA ASP A 52 -13.49 -39.12 9.43
C ASP A 52 -14.67 -38.14 9.30
N ASN A 53 -14.36 -36.86 9.05
CA ASN A 53 -15.37 -35.82 8.82
C ASN A 53 -15.93 -35.97 7.39
N LYS A 54 -16.65 -37.07 7.16
CA LYS A 54 -17.53 -37.25 6.02
C LYS A 54 -18.87 -36.65 6.40
N ASP A 55 -19.11 -35.42 5.95
CA ASP A 55 -20.38 -34.90 5.46
C ASP A 55 -20.27 -33.37 5.33
N ALA A 56 -19.38 -32.92 4.45
CA ALA A 56 -19.58 -31.63 3.78
C ALA A 56 -20.38 -31.95 2.53
N GLU A 57 -21.69 -31.68 2.55
CA GLU A 57 -22.49 -31.64 1.33
C GLU A 57 -21.82 -30.68 0.36
N LYS A 58 -21.17 -31.21 -0.69
CA LYS A 58 -20.79 -30.40 -1.85
C LYS A 58 -22.09 -29.88 -2.45
N GLN A 59 -22.48 -28.66 -2.08
CA GLN A 59 -23.33 -27.88 -2.96
C GLN A 59 -22.57 -27.77 -4.28
N ASP A 60 -23.18 -28.24 -5.37
CA ASP A 60 -22.69 -28.01 -6.72
C ASP A 60 -22.77 -26.51 -6.99
N LEU A 61 -21.74 -25.76 -6.57
CA LEU A 61 -21.54 -24.37 -6.95
C LEU A 61 -21.54 -24.32 -8.47
N LYS A 62 -22.48 -23.55 -9.05
CA LYS A 62 -22.67 -23.51 -10.50
C LYS A 62 -21.37 -23.07 -11.15
N ALA A 63 -20.80 -23.86 -12.05
CA ALA A 63 -19.70 -23.37 -12.88
C ALA A 63 -20.17 -22.11 -13.62
N VAL A 64 -19.53 -20.97 -13.33
CA VAL A 64 -19.80 -19.70 -14.01
C VAL A 64 -18.78 -19.60 -15.15
N ASP A 65 -19.27 -19.48 -16.38
CA ASP A 65 -18.44 -19.33 -17.58
C ASP A 65 -18.18 -17.84 -17.86
N ASP A 66 -17.55 -17.15 -16.90
CA ASP A 66 -17.16 -15.74 -17.01
C ASP A 66 -15.66 -15.50 -16.83
N GLY A 67 -14.86 -16.58 -16.72
CA GLY A 67 -13.41 -16.53 -16.59
C GLY A 67 -12.90 -16.34 -15.16
N PHE A 68 -13.78 -16.21 -14.16
CA PHE A 68 -13.37 -16.05 -12.77
C PHE A 68 -13.02 -17.40 -12.12
N VAL A 69 -12.10 -17.35 -11.16
CA VAL A 69 -11.68 -18.52 -10.37
C VAL A 69 -12.57 -18.67 -9.15
N LEU A 70 -13.10 -19.87 -8.92
CA LEU A 70 -13.83 -20.19 -7.69
C LEU A 70 -12.87 -20.42 -6.52
N ILE A 71 -12.91 -19.51 -5.54
CA ILE A 71 -12.24 -19.68 -4.26
C ILE A 71 -13.20 -20.36 -3.30
N GLN A 72 -12.75 -21.47 -2.71
CA GLN A 72 -13.55 -22.24 -1.76
C GLN A 72 -13.58 -21.55 -0.41
N SER A 73 -14.74 -21.61 0.26
CA SER A 73 -14.92 -21.14 1.62
C SER A 73 -13.85 -21.73 2.55
N GLY A 74 -13.37 -20.94 3.49
CA GLY A 74 -12.40 -21.39 4.46
C GLY A 74 -12.24 -20.42 5.62
N THR A 75 -11.31 -20.78 6.51
CA THR A 75 -10.93 -19.96 7.66
C THR A 75 -9.44 -19.71 7.57
N PHE A 76 -9.02 -18.47 7.83
CA PHE A 76 -7.61 -18.09 7.79
C PHE A 76 -7.30 -17.04 8.86
N LEU A 77 -6.01 -16.82 9.11
CA LEU A 77 -5.53 -15.72 9.95
C LEU A 77 -5.31 -14.49 9.07
N MET A 78 -6.18 -13.50 9.23
CA MET A 78 -6.06 -12.18 8.60
C MET A 78 -5.16 -11.29 9.46
N GLY A 79 -4.34 -10.45 8.84
CA GLY A 79 -3.32 -9.65 9.50
C GLY A 79 -1.99 -10.39 9.70
N SER A 80 -1.04 -9.75 10.36
CA SER A 80 0.34 -10.24 10.51
C SER A 80 0.66 -10.61 11.97
N PRO A 81 1.42 -11.70 12.20
CA PRO A 81 1.88 -12.04 13.55
C PRO A 81 2.85 -10.96 14.06
N GLU A 82 2.96 -10.80 15.38
CA GLU A 82 3.85 -9.80 16.00
C GLU A 82 5.33 -9.92 15.57
N THR A 83 5.74 -11.10 15.10
CA THR A 83 7.10 -11.41 14.66
C THR A 83 7.33 -11.17 13.17
N GLU A 84 6.30 -10.83 12.39
CA GLU A 84 6.47 -10.52 10.96
C GLU A 84 7.25 -9.22 10.82
N ASN A 85 8.32 -9.26 10.02
CA ASN A 85 9.16 -8.10 9.81
C ASN A 85 8.35 -6.99 9.11
N TRP A 86 8.62 -5.73 9.45
CA TRP A 86 7.92 -4.57 8.86
C TRP A 86 6.39 -4.55 9.01
N ARG A 87 5.83 -5.34 9.94
CA ARG A 87 4.42 -5.21 10.32
C ARG A 87 4.13 -3.81 10.89
N ILE A 88 2.89 -3.37 10.71
CA ILE A 88 2.37 -2.15 11.33
C ILE A 88 1.19 -2.47 12.26
N ASP A 89 0.88 -1.56 13.19
CA ASP A 89 -0.02 -1.84 14.31
C ASP A 89 -1.48 -2.13 13.90
N ASP A 90 -1.90 -1.66 12.73
CA ASP A 90 -3.25 -1.86 12.20
C ASP A 90 -3.46 -3.19 11.45
N GLU A 91 -2.48 -4.08 11.51
CA GLU A 91 -2.50 -5.43 10.93
C GLU A 91 -2.71 -6.52 12.01
N THR A 92 -3.43 -6.21 13.10
CA THR A 92 -3.63 -7.15 14.22
C THR A 92 -4.15 -8.50 13.73
N GLN A 93 -3.43 -9.58 14.04
CA GLN A 93 -3.80 -10.91 13.55
C GLN A 93 -5.06 -11.45 14.24
N HIS A 94 -6.01 -11.96 13.46
CA HIS A 94 -7.27 -12.53 13.95
C HIS A 94 -7.82 -13.59 12.97
N GLU A 95 -8.70 -14.45 13.45
CA GLU A 95 -9.33 -15.49 12.63
C GLU A 95 -10.53 -14.92 11.86
N VAL A 96 -10.59 -15.18 10.56
CA VAL A 96 -11.71 -14.81 9.68
C VAL A 96 -12.15 -16.02 8.88
N LYS A 97 -13.47 -16.21 8.79
CA LYS A 97 -14.13 -17.15 7.90
C LYS A 97 -14.63 -16.40 6.66
N VAL A 98 -14.24 -16.90 5.49
CA VAL A 98 -14.63 -16.36 4.19
C VAL A 98 -15.46 -17.43 3.48
N SER A 99 -16.66 -17.09 3.04
CA SER A 99 -17.53 -17.93 2.20
C SER A 99 -16.97 -18.07 0.79
N SER A 100 -17.46 -19.03 0.01
CA SER A 100 -16.99 -19.21 -1.37
C SER A 100 -17.34 -18.01 -2.23
N PHE A 101 -16.43 -17.60 -3.12
CA PHE A 101 -16.65 -16.49 -4.05
C PHE A 101 -15.86 -16.73 -5.34
N TYR A 102 -16.26 -16.06 -6.41
CA TYR A 102 -15.51 -16.00 -7.65
C TYR A 102 -14.65 -14.75 -7.66
N ILE A 103 -13.40 -14.84 -8.11
CA ILE A 103 -12.48 -13.71 -8.25
C ILE A 103 -11.86 -13.68 -9.64
N ASP A 104 -11.68 -12.48 -10.18
CA ASP A 104 -10.95 -12.29 -11.43
C ASP A 104 -9.49 -12.73 -11.23
N PRO A 105 -8.95 -13.69 -12.02
CA PRO A 105 -7.56 -14.11 -11.89
C PRO A 105 -6.57 -12.97 -12.15
N TYR A 106 -7.00 -11.91 -12.81
CA TYR A 106 -6.17 -10.76 -13.17
C TYR A 106 -6.72 -9.46 -12.59
N GLU A 107 -5.86 -8.45 -12.49
CA GLU A 107 -6.29 -7.07 -12.38
C GLU A 107 -7.16 -6.71 -13.61
N THR A 108 -8.10 -5.78 -13.44
CA THR A 108 -8.94 -5.32 -14.57
C THR A 108 -8.06 -4.67 -15.62
N THR A 109 -8.11 -5.15 -16.87
CA THR A 109 -7.31 -4.59 -17.95
C THR A 109 -7.89 -3.28 -18.51
N GLN A 110 -7.05 -2.47 -19.13
CA GLN A 110 -7.46 -1.23 -19.77
C GLN A 110 -8.48 -1.47 -20.88
N VAL A 111 -8.30 -2.50 -21.71
CA VAL A 111 -9.24 -2.79 -22.82
C VAL A 111 -10.64 -3.16 -22.30
N GLU A 112 -10.72 -3.90 -21.20
CA GLU A 112 -12.00 -4.24 -20.57
C GLU A 112 -12.68 -3.02 -19.95
N TYR A 113 -11.91 -2.19 -19.23
CA TYR A 113 -12.42 -0.98 -18.61
C TYR A 113 -12.96 0.00 -19.67
N VAL A 114 -12.15 0.31 -20.69
CA VAL A 114 -12.49 1.26 -21.76
C VAL A 114 -13.72 0.80 -22.55
N ARG A 115 -13.90 -0.51 -22.77
CA ARG A 115 -15.08 -1.03 -23.46
C ARG A 115 -16.39 -0.63 -22.75
N LEU A 116 -16.39 -0.58 -21.42
CA LEU A 116 -17.58 -0.32 -20.62
C LEU A 116 -17.70 1.15 -20.21
N MET A 117 -16.59 1.78 -19.84
CA MET A 117 -16.57 3.14 -19.28
C MET A 117 -16.31 4.22 -20.34
N GLY A 118 -15.80 3.85 -21.52
CA GLY A 118 -15.64 4.72 -22.67
C GLY A 118 -14.36 5.58 -22.71
N GLU A 119 -13.61 5.66 -21.60
CA GLU A 119 -12.37 6.43 -21.49
C GLU A 119 -11.27 5.61 -20.79
N ASN A 120 -10.00 5.87 -21.14
CA ASN A 120 -8.84 5.27 -20.48
C ASN A 120 -8.18 6.31 -19.56
N PRO A 121 -8.31 6.19 -18.23
CA PRO A 121 -7.68 7.11 -17.28
C PRO A 121 -6.21 6.80 -17.00
N ALA A 122 -5.73 5.63 -17.44
CA ALA A 122 -4.42 5.09 -17.11
C ALA A 122 -3.28 6.00 -17.61
N THR A 123 -2.28 6.16 -16.76
CA THR A 123 -1.00 6.83 -17.02
C THR A 123 -0.16 6.06 -18.04
N PHE A 124 -0.09 4.73 -17.90
CA PHE A 124 0.60 3.84 -18.84
C PHE A 124 -0.42 3.23 -19.78
N THR A 125 -0.11 3.10 -21.08
CA THR A 125 -1.12 2.65 -22.06
C THR A 125 -0.75 1.31 -22.69
N GLY A 126 -1.66 0.34 -22.62
CA GLY A 126 -1.58 -0.94 -23.33
C GLY A 126 -2.80 -1.80 -23.01
N ASP A 127 -3.32 -2.53 -24.01
CA ASP A 127 -4.60 -3.23 -23.91
C ASP A 127 -4.63 -4.23 -22.74
N ASP A 128 -3.54 -4.97 -22.54
CA ASP A 128 -3.39 -5.99 -21.49
C ASP A 128 -2.78 -5.45 -20.17
N LEU A 129 -2.46 -4.15 -20.10
CA LEU A 129 -2.02 -3.53 -18.83
C LEU A 129 -3.23 -3.37 -17.90
N PRO A 130 -3.03 -3.38 -16.57
CA PRO A 130 -4.09 -3.02 -15.64
C PRO A 130 -4.54 -1.58 -15.87
N VAL A 131 -5.83 -1.34 -15.68
CA VAL A 131 -6.35 0.02 -15.54
C VAL A 131 -5.87 0.58 -14.19
N GLU A 132 -5.27 1.75 -14.21
CA GLU A 132 -4.92 2.53 -13.02
C GLU A 132 -5.45 3.96 -13.15
N ASN A 133 -5.25 4.76 -12.09
CA ASN A 133 -5.73 6.12 -12.00
C ASN A 133 -7.28 6.22 -11.98
N ILE A 134 -7.90 5.24 -11.31
CA ILE A 134 -9.35 5.21 -11.06
C ILE A 134 -9.63 5.41 -9.57
N SER A 135 -10.71 6.12 -9.26
CA SER A 135 -11.17 6.28 -7.88
C SER A 135 -11.94 5.04 -7.40
N TRP A 136 -12.18 4.95 -6.10
CA TRP A 136 -13.01 3.89 -5.55
C TRP A 136 -14.43 3.92 -6.15
N LEU A 137 -15.00 5.13 -6.27
CA LEU A 137 -16.33 5.31 -6.86
C LEU A 137 -16.38 4.90 -8.34
N GLU A 138 -15.33 5.17 -9.11
CA GLU A 138 -15.23 4.71 -10.50
C GLU A 138 -15.09 3.18 -10.59
N ALA A 139 -14.36 2.56 -9.67
CA ALA A 139 -14.25 1.10 -9.58
C ALA A 139 -15.61 0.43 -9.25
N VAL A 140 -16.38 1.03 -8.34
CA VAL A 140 -17.78 0.64 -8.02
C VAL A 140 -18.70 0.79 -9.23
N GLN A 141 -18.60 1.90 -9.95
CA GLN A 141 -19.38 2.13 -11.19
C GLN A 141 -19.03 1.09 -12.25
N TYR A 142 -17.74 0.83 -12.47
CA TYR A 142 -17.29 -0.21 -13.40
C TYR A 142 -17.83 -1.60 -13.06
N ALA A 143 -17.87 -1.98 -11.78
CA ALA A 143 -18.45 -3.24 -11.34
C ALA A 143 -19.96 -3.35 -11.69
N ASN A 144 -20.71 -2.25 -11.51
CA ASN A 144 -22.11 -2.18 -11.92
C ASN A 144 -22.28 -2.27 -13.45
N GLU A 145 -21.46 -1.56 -14.23
CA GLU A 145 -21.50 -1.61 -15.70
C GLU A 145 -21.14 -3.01 -16.23
N LYS A 146 -20.13 -3.68 -15.65
CA LYS A 146 -19.79 -5.08 -15.97
C LYS A 146 -20.96 -6.01 -15.63
N SER A 147 -21.67 -5.75 -14.53
CA SER A 147 -22.87 -6.51 -14.18
C SER A 147 -23.97 -6.36 -15.24
N VAL A 148 -24.25 -5.14 -15.68
CA VAL A 148 -25.26 -4.86 -16.72
C VAL A 148 -24.87 -5.48 -18.07
N ASP A 149 -23.61 -5.36 -18.51
CA ASP A 149 -23.11 -5.97 -19.76
C ASP A 149 -23.32 -7.48 -19.77
N LYS A 150 -23.24 -8.12 -18.60
CA LYS A 150 -23.44 -9.57 -18.42
C LYS A 150 -24.88 -9.95 -18.08
N GLY A 151 -25.81 -8.99 -18.03
CA GLY A 151 -27.22 -9.23 -17.73
C GLY A 151 -27.48 -9.64 -16.27
N LEU A 152 -26.59 -9.28 -15.35
CA LEU A 152 -26.68 -9.54 -13.91
C LEU A 152 -27.27 -8.34 -13.18
N THR A 153 -27.87 -8.59 -12.02
CA THR A 153 -28.31 -7.52 -11.12
C THR A 153 -27.09 -6.81 -10.53
N PRO A 154 -26.93 -5.48 -10.71
CA PRO A 154 -25.85 -4.73 -10.10
C PRO A 154 -25.85 -4.84 -8.57
N VAL A 155 -24.66 -4.92 -7.98
CA VAL A 155 -24.48 -5.03 -6.53
C VAL A 155 -24.70 -3.68 -5.84
N TYR A 156 -24.32 -2.58 -6.49
CA TYR A 156 -24.29 -1.26 -5.86
C TYR A 156 -25.47 -0.37 -6.26
N THR A 157 -25.99 0.39 -5.31
CA THR A 157 -26.82 1.58 -5.54
C THR A 157 -26.02 2.81 -5.14
N ILE A 158 -25.82 3.72 -6.09
CA ILE A 158 -25.01 4.93 -5.93
C ILE A 158 -25.96 6.14 -5.87
N THR A 159 -25.82 6.97 -4.85
CA THR A 159 -26.64 8.18 -4.66
C THR A 159 -25.77 9.35 -4.19
N ASP A 160 -26.31 10.56 -4.17
CA ASP A 160 -25.65 11.74 -3.59
C ASP A 160 -25.35 11.63 -2.08
N LYS A 161 -25.81 10.55 -1.43
CA LYS A 161 -25.60 10.27 0.01
C LYS A 161 -24.59 9.14 0.25
N GLY A 162 -23.94 8.65 -0.80
CA GLY A 162 -23.00 7.54 -0.76
C GLY A 162 -23.50 6.29 -1.49
N VAL A 163 -22.79 5.19 -1.27
CA VAL A 163 -22.95 3.90 -1.94
C VAL A 163 -23.50 2.84 -0.98
N THR A 164 -24.50 2.08 -1.42
CA THR A 164 -24.98 0.89 -0.69
C THR A 164 -24.83 -0.34 -1.54
N TRP A 165 -24.59 -1.51 -0.94
CA TRP A 165 -24.51 -2.77 -1.68
C TRP A 165 -25.53 -3.81 -1.19
N ASP A 166 -26.07 -4.56 -2.15
CA ASP A 166 -26.94 -5.71 -1.92
C ASP A 166 -26.10 -6.99 -1.97
N LEU A 167 -25.87 -7.59 -0.80
CA LEU A 167 -25.06 -8.79 -0.67
C LEU A 167 -25.65 -10.01 -1.37
N ALA A 168 -26.95 -9.99 -1.68
CA ALA A 168 -27.63 -11.08 -2.39
C ALA A 168 -27.59 -10.92 -3.93
N ALA A 169 -27.08 -9.80 -4.44
CA ALA A 169 -27.00 -9.60 -5.88
C ALA A 169 -25.94 -10.48 -6.54
N GLU A 170 -26.22 -10.93 -7.76
CA GLU A 170 -25.37 -11.86 -8.52
C GLU A 170 -24.24 -11.16 -9.31
N GLY A 171 -24.27 -9.82 -9.35
CA GLY A 171 -23.36 -8.98 -10.13
C GLY A 171 -21.92 -9.00 -9.64
N TYR A 172 -21.07 -8.24 -10.35
CA TYR A 172 -19.69 -7.98 -9.97
C TYR A 172 -19.63 -6.91 -8.88
N ARG A 173 -18.63 -7.05 -8.02
CA ARG A 173 -18.32 -6.11 -6.94
C ARG A 173 -16.83 -6.07 -6.67
N LEU A 174 -16.43 -5.14 -5.82
CA LEU A 174 -15.09 -5.10 -5.24
C LEU A 174 -14.97 -6.25 -4.23
N PRO A 175 -13.77 -6.83 -4.03
CA PRO A 175 -13.52 -7.72 -2.92
C PRO A 175 -13.71 -6.99 -1.59
N THR A 176 -14.19 -7.71 -0.58
CA THR A 176 -13.89 -7.27 0.79
C THR A 176 -12.40 -7.35 1.05
N GLU A 177 -11.90 -6.59 2.01
CA GLU A 177 -10.51 -6.65 2.43
C GLU A 177 -10.11 -8.08 2.85
N ALA A 178 -11.01 -8.79 3.54
CA ALA A 178 -10.80 -10.17 3.94
C ALA A 178 -10.77 -11.16 2.76
N GLU A 179 -11.66 -11.01 1.78
CA GLU A 179 -11.62 -11.82 0.55
C GLU A 179 -10.33 -11.60 -0.22
N TRP A 180 -9.87 -10.35 -0.33
CA TRP A 180 -8.62 -10.02 -0.99
C TRP A 180 -7.42 -10.68 -0.29
N GLU A 181 -7.30 -10.54 1.03
CA GLU A 181 -6.16 -11.12 1.76
C GLU A 181 -6.19 -12.65 1.76
N TYR A 182 -7.38 -13.25 1.91
CA TYR A 182 -7.54 -14.70 1.80
C TYR A 182 -7.09 -15.23 0.43
N ALA A 183 -7.50 -14.56 -0.64
CA ALA A 183 -7.10 -14.87 -2.00
C ALA A 183 -5.60 -14.67 -2.24
N CYS A 184 -5.02 -13.57 -1.74
CA CYS A 184 -3.59 -13.26 -1.80
C CYS A 184 -2.76 -14.37 -1.16
N ARG A 185 -3.11 -14.77 0.07
CA ARG A 185 -2.38 -15.80 0.82
C ARG A 185 -2.45 -17.18 0.18
N ALA A 186 -3.57 -17.54 -0.43
CA ALA A 186 -3.78 -18.86 -1.03
C ALA A 186 -3.36 -20.04 -0.12
N GLY A 187 -3.64 -19.89 1.19
CA GLY A 187 -3.32 -20.87 2.23
C GLY A 187 -1.94 -20.70 2.91
N THR A 188 -1.10 -19.76 2.49
CA THR A 188 0.14 -19.44 3.22
C THR A 188 -0.14 -18.55 4.44
N VAL A 189 0.77 -18.60 5.41
CA VAL A 189 0.77 -17.74 6.61
C VAL A 189 1.97 -16.80 6.66
N THR A 190 2.71 -16.73 5.55
CA THR A 190 3.93 -15.97 5.37
C THR A 190 3.62 -14.56 4.84
N PRO A 191 4.61 -13.65 4.79
CA PRO A 191 4.40 -12.29 4.26
C PRO A 191 3.99 -12.28 2.79
N PHE A 192 4.43 -13.26 1.99
CA PHE A 192 4.07 -13.41 0.58
C PHE A 192 3.55 -14.83 0.29
N ASN A 193 2.80 -15.00 -0.79
CA ASN A 193 2.39 -16.34 -1.25
C ASN A 193 3.57 -17.15 -1.81
N THR A 194 4.70 -16.50 -2.13
CA THR A 194 5.98 -17.11 -2.52
C THR A 194 6.87 -17.45 -1.32
N GLU A 195 6.28 -17.50 -0.13
CA GLU A 195 6.92 -17.71 1.19
C GLU A 195 7.47 -16.40 1.79
N SER A 196 8.79 -16.24 1.96
CA SER A 196 9.35 -15.18 2.80
C SER A 196 9.79 -13.91 2.06
N SER A 197 10.16 -14.00 0.79
CA SER A 197 10.59 -12.85 0.00
C SER A 197 10.20 -13.01 -1.47
N LEU A 198 9.91 -11.88 -2.10
CA LEU A 198 9.61 -11.76 -3.52
C LEU A 198 10.80 -11.14 -4.24
N SER A 199 11.18 -11.69 -5.39
CA SER A 199 12.20 -11.12 -6.27
C SER A 199 11.59 -10.30 -7.42
N ALA A 200 12.40 -9.44 -8.05
CA ALA A 200 11.95 -8.65 -9.21
C ALA A 200 11.64 -9.51 -10.45
N GLU A 201 12.02 -10.79 -10.43
CA GLU A 201 11.68 -11.80 -11.42
C GLU A 201 10.33 -12.48 -11.16
N GLU A 202 9.75 -12.29 -9.96
CA GLU A 202 8.47 -12.89 -9.55
C GLU A 202 7.34 -11.87 -9.45
N ALA A 203 7.66 -10.57 -9.39
CA ALA A 203 6.65 -9.53 -9.45
C ALA A 203 7.18 -8.17 -9.94
N ASN A 204 6.24 -7.26 -10.18
CA ASN A 204 6.52 -5.89 -10.60
C ASN A 204 6.42 -4.91 -9.42
N PHE A 205 7.55 -4.42 -8.95
CA PHE A 205 7.64 -3.44 -7.86
C PHE A 205 8.92 -2.61 -7.99
N TYR A 206 9.21 -1.80 -6.97
CA TYR A 206 10.49 -1.11 -6.91
C TYR A 206 11.61 -2.10 -6.58
N GLY A 207 12.06 -2.86 -7.59
CA GLY A 207 12.99 -3.98 -7.45
C GLY A 207 14.35 -3.67 -6.80
N HIS A 208 14.73 -2.39 -6.68
CA HIS A 208 15.89 -1.99 -5.88
C HIS A 208 15.72 -2.23 -4.37
N TYR A 209 14.48 -2.38 -3.91
CA TYR A 209 14.09 -2.49 -2.51
C TYR A 209 13.32 -3.81 -2.25
N PRO A 210 13.99 -4.97 -2.34
CA PRO A 210 13.41 -6.26 -1.98
C PRO A 210 13.07 -6.31 -0.48
N TYR A 211 12.39 -7.37 -0.05
CA TYR A 211 11.97 -7.46 1.34
C TYR A 211 13.17 -7.53 2.28
N GLU A 212 13.08 -6.85 3.43
CA GLU A 212 14.15 -6.70 4.43
C GLU A 212 15.39 -5.91 3.95
N ILE A 213 15.30 -5.22 2.81
CA ILE A 213 16.37 -4.35 2.30
C ILE A 213 16.77 -3.30 3.31
N GLU A 214 15.83 -2.78 4.09
CA GLU A 214 16.08 -1.74 5.06
C GLU A 214 17.21 -2.13 6.02
N GLU A 215 17.19 -3.34 6.58
CA GLU A 215 18.20 -3.83 7.54
C GLU A 215 19.55 -4.17 6.89
N ASN A 216 19.56 -4.29 5.57
CA ASN A 216 20.68 -4.80 4.79
C ASN A 216 21.14 -3.81 3.72
N TYR A 217 20.70 -2.56 3.79
CA TYR A 217 20.83 -1.60 2.68
C TYR A 217 22.27 -1.31 2.27
N PHE A 218 23.18 -1.29 3.25
CA PHE A 218 24.62 -1.09 3.00
C PHE A 218 25.37 -2.41 2.74
N ASP A 219 24.81 -3.54 3.17
CA ASP A 219 25.38 -4.87 3.00
C ASP A 219 24.29 -5.88 2.64
N ASN A 220 24.06 -6.02 1.34
CA ASN A 220 23.02 -6.87 0.79
C ASN A 220 23.31 -8.37 0.96
N SER A 221 24.40 -8.78 1.62
CA SER A 221 24.84 -10.18 1.67
C SER A 221 23.83 -11.10 2.35
N ALA A 222 23.12 -10.63 3.38
CA ALA A 222 22.14 -11.40 4.13
C ALA A 222 20.73 -11.47 3.51
N LEU A 223 20.47 -10.73 2.43
CA LEU A 223 19.16 -10.76 1.77
C LEU A 223 18.88 -12.08 1.07
N GLU A 224 17.68 -12.61 1.26
CA GLU A 224 17.15 -13.75 0.51
C GLU A 224 16.95 -13.37 -0.97
N ALA A 225 16.24 -12.29 -1.24
CA ALA A 225 16.11 -11.70 -2.58
C ALA A 225 17.09 -10.53 -2.76
N LYS A 226 17.87 -10.55 -3.85
CA LYS A 226 18.78 -9.45 -4.17
C LYS A 226 18.03 -8.32 -4.87
N PRO A 227 18.50 -7.06 -4.75
CA PRO A 227 17.98 -5.96 -5.56
C PRO A 227 18.00 -6.31 -7.04
N GLY A 228 16.85 -6.15 -7.69
CA GLY A 228 16.61 -6.45 -9.10
C GLY A 228 16.12 -5.23 -9.87
N GLU A 229 15.41 -5.46 -10.98
CA GLU A 229 14.97 -4.41 -11.90
C GLU A 229 13.85 -3.53 -11.31
N TYR A 230 14.01 -2.20 -11.40
CA TYR A 230 12.91 -1.25 -11.22
C TYR A 230 12.38 -0.77 -12.57
N ARG A 231 11.22 -1.33 -12.97
CA ARG A 231 10.67 -1.18 -14.33
C ARG A 231 10.05 0.17 -14.63
N GLN A 232 9.63 0.89 -13.59
CA GLN A 232 9.04 2.23 -13.71
C GLN A 232 7.75 2.29 -14.56
N THR A 233 7.02 1.19 -14.65
CA THR A 233 5.78 1.05 -15.41
C THR A 233 4.97 -0.14 -14.91
N THR A 234 3.67 -0.15 -15.20
CA THR A 234 2.84 -1.36 -15.14
C THR A 234 3.25 -2.37 -16.21
N LEU A 235 2.96 -3.65 -15.96
CA LEU A 235 3.16 -4.75 -16.90
C LEU A 235 1.82 -5.33 -17.35
N ALA A 236 1.84 -6.17 -18.38
CA ALA A 236 0.64 -6.89 -18.78
C ALA A 236 0.23 -7.83 -17.63
N VAL A 237 -1.07 -7.93 -17.36
CA VAL A 237 -1.56 -8.82 -16.31
C VAL A 237 -1.14 -10.26 -16.58
N GLY A 238 -0.79 -11.00 -15.53
CA GLY A 238 -0.29 -12.37 -15.65
C GLY A 238 1.11 -12.47 -16.24
N SER A 239 1.95 -11.43 -16.10
CA SER A 239 3.35 -11.47 -16.54
C SER A 239 4.23 -12.42 -15.72
N PHE A 240 3.79 -12.80 -14.52
CA PHE A 240 4.48 -13.69 -13.59
C PHE A 240 3.66 -14.95 -13.29
N GLU A 241 4.21 -15.87 -12.51
CA GLU A 241 3.50 -17.07 -12.08
C GLU A 241 2.38 -16.73 -11.10
N PRO A 242 1.23 -17.43 -11.17
CA PRO A 242 0.15 -17.21 -10.21
C PRO A 242 0.47 -17.83 -8.86
N ASN A 243 -0.29 -17.45 -7.84
CA ASN A 243 -0.34 -18.21 -6.60
C ASN A 243 -0.95 -19.61 -6.79
N THR A 244 -0.98 -20.43 -5.73
CA THR A 244 -1.47 -21.82 -5.79
C THR A 244 -2.95 -21.95 -6.14
N TRP A 245 -3.71 -20.85 -6.14
CA TRP A 245 -5.11 -20.78 -6.55
C TRP A 245 -5.31 -20.21 -7.96
N GLY A 246 -4.24 -19.89 -8.68
CA GLY A 246 -4.32 -19.40 -10.06
C GLY A 246 -4.59 -17.90 -10.19
N LEU A 247 -4.27 -17.11 -9.15
CA LEU A 247 -4.41 -15.66 -9.16
C LEU A 247 -3.07 -14.98 -9.37
N TYR A 248 -3.07 -13.94 -10.19
CA TYR A 248 -1.87 -13.24 -10.63
C TYR A 248 -1.79 -11.84 -10.01
N ASP A 249 -0.56 -11.32 -9.90
CA ASP A 249 -0.28 -9.91 -9.60
C ASP A 249 -0.78 -9.41 -8.23
N LEU A 250 -1.09 -10.30 -7.27
CA LEU A 250 -1.55 -9.91 -5.92
C LEU A 250 -0.44 -9.31 -5.02
N HIS A 251 0.79 -9.25 -5.52
CA HIS A 251 1.94 -8.62 -4.88
C HIS A 251 2.65 -7.72 -5.89
N GLY A 252 2.13 -6.51 -6.13
CA GLY A 252 2.73 -5.53 -7.05
C GLY A 252 1.88 -5.22 -8.27
N ASN A 253 2.53 -4.67 -9.29
CA ASN A 253 1.92 -4.13 -10.51
C ASN A 253 1.02 -2.92 -10.20
N VAL A 254 -0.22 -3.10 -9.72
CA VAL A 254 -1.03 -2.02 -9.15
C VAL A 254 -1.65 -2.43 -7.81
N ASN A 255 -1.83 -1.46 -6.93
CA ASN A 255 -2.71 -1.60 -5.78
C ASN A 255 -4.16 -1.83 -6.25
N GLU A 256 -4.96 -2.52 -5.45
CA GLU A 256 -6.34 -2.88 -5.79
C GLU A 256 -7.33 -2.35 -4.74
N TRP A 257 -8.29 -1.54 -5.19
CA TRP A 257 -9.39 -1.07 -4.34
C TRP A 257 -10.22 -2.24 -3.76
N CYS A 258 -10.50 -2.18 -2.46
CA CYS A 258 -11.43 -3.06 -1.75
C CYS A 258 -12.71 -2.28 -1.37
N TRP A 259 -13.77 -3.01 -1.03
CA TRP A 259 -15.03 -2.41 -0.56
C TRP A 259 -14.86 -1.61 0.75
N ASP A 260 -14.12 -2.18 1.70
CA ASP A 260 -14.11 -1.81 3.11
C ASP A 260 -13.68 -0.36 3.37
N TYR A 261 -14.33 0.28 4.35
CA TYR A 261 -13.77 1.46 5.00
C TYR A 261 -12.59 1.07 5.90
N TYR A 262 -11.55 1.91 5.90
CA TYR A 262 -10.44 1.79 6.84
C TYR A 262 -10.93 1.92 8.29
N GLY A 263 -10.51 0.99 9.12
CA GLY A 263 -10.80 0.96 10.55
C GLY A 263 -10.03 -0.15 11.24
N THR A 264 -10.14 -0.20 12.57
CA THR A 264 -9.61 -1.29 13.38
C THR A 264 -10.36 -2.58 13.06
N TYR A 265 -9.66 -3.71 13.03
CA TYR A 265 -10.33 -5.01 12.95
C TYR A 265 -11.23 -5.24 14.17
N ASP A 266 -12.50 -5.54 13.92
CA ASP A 266 -13.45 -5.92 14.96
C ASP A 266 -13.49 -7.45 15.07
N ALA A 267 -12.96 -7.99 16.16
CA ALA A 267 -12.96 -9.43 16.39
C ALA A 267 -14.37 -10.05 16.51
N ALA A 268 -15.42 -9.23 16.66
CA ALA A 268 -16.81 -9.69 16.62
C ALA A 268 -17.30 -9.99 15.19
N ASP A 269 -16.64 -9.45 14.16
CA ASP A 269 -17.02 -9.60 12.74
C ASP A 269 -16.10 -10.63 12.06
N ALA A 270 -16.26 -11.91 12.45
CA ALA A 270 -15.36 -12.98 12.02
C ALA A 270 -15.87 -13.79 10.81
N GLU A 271 -17.10 -13.58 10.34
CA GLU A 271 -17.69 -14.33 9.21
C GLU A 271 -18.10 -13.36 8.11
N ASP A 272 -17.38 -13.41 6.98
CA ASP A 272 -17.54 -12.50 5.84
C ASP A 272 -17.52 -11.00 6.22
N PRO A 273 -16.48 -10.52 6.93
CA PRO A 273 -16.41 -9.12 7.37
C PRO A 273 -16.45 -8.16 6.18
N THR A 274 -17.11 -7.02 6.40
CA THR A 274 -17.31 -5.98 5.38
C THR A 274 -16.66 -4.65 5.76
N GLY A 275 -15.75 -4.70 6.74
CA GLY A 275 -15.02 -3.54 7.24
C GLY A 275 -15.83 -2.66 8.17
N ALA A 276 -15.30 -1.48 8.47
CA ALA A 276 -15.98 -0.54 9.35
C ALA A 276 -17.31 -0.06 8.73
N ALA A 277 -18.36 0.07 9.55
CA ALA A 277 -19.69 0.48 9.08
C ALA A 277 -19.75 1.91 8.48
N SER A 278 -18.76 2.74 8.81
CA SER A 278 -18.61 4.09 8.29
C SER A 278 -17.15 4.52 8.31
N GLY A 279 -16.75 5.36 7.37
CA GLY A 279 -15.40 5.90 7.31
C GLY A 279 -15.28 7.04 6.31
N THR A 280 -14.07 7.52 6.16
CA THR A 280 -13.67 8.61 5.26
C THR A 280 -12.61 8.15 4.26
N ARG A 281 -12.21 6.87 4.34
CA ARG A 281 -11.13 6.25 3.59
C ARG A 281 -11.48 4.80 3.28
N HIS A 282 -11.25 4.36 2.06
CA HIS A 282 -11.39 2.96 1.66
C HIS A 282 -10.04 2.26 1.64
N ILE A 283 -10.08 0.95 1.86
CA ILE A 283 -8.92 0.08 1.79
C ILE A 283 -8.52 -0.15 0.33
N TYR A 284 -7.21 -0.19 0.09
CA TYR A 284 -6.62 -0.84 -1.07
C TYR A 284 -5.41 -1.70 -0.65
N ARG A 285 -5.10 -2.72 -1.45
CA ARG A 285 -4.13 -3.78 -1.10
C ARG A 285 -3.17 -4.10 -2.25
N GLY A 286 -2.09 -4.85 -1.97
CA GLY A 286 -1.22 -5.48 -2.97
C GLY A 286 0.12 -4.77 -3.23
N GLY A 287 0.17 -3.45 -3.10
CA GLY A 287 1.33 -2.65 -3.53
C GLY A 287 1.43 -2.54 -5.05
N GLY A 288 2.14 -1.53 -5.55
CA GLY A 288 2.29 -1.26 -6.98
C GLY A 288 3.73 -1.38 -7.49
N TRP A 289 3.89 -1.17 -8.80
CA TRP A 289 5.18 -1.19 -9.52
C TRP A 289 6.25 -0.25 -8.93
N ASN A 290 5.85 0.75 -8.14
CA ASN A 290 6.71 1.75 -7.50
C ASN A 290 6.86 1.58 -5.98
N ASP A 291 6.28 0.54 -5.39
CA ASP A 291 6.33 0.30 -3.96
C ASP A 291 7.50 -0.60 -3.55
N PHE A 292 7.90 -0.49 -2.28
CA PHE A 292 8.90 -1.38 -1.69
C PHE A 292 8.24 -2.71 -1.33
N ALA A 293 9.01 -3.80 -1.33
CA ALA A 293 8.46 -5.13 -1.08
C ALA A 293 7.73 -5.26 0.28
N LYS A 294 8.17 -4.54 1.32
CA LYS A 294 7.48 -4.51 2.63
C LYS A 294 6.03 -4.01 2.56
N ASN A 295 5.69 -3.23 1.53
CA ASN A 295 4.35 -2.69 1.30
C ASN A 295 3.52 -3.57 0.36
N MET A 296 4.07 -4.71 -0.06
CA MET A 296 3.39 -5.70 -0.90
C MET A 296 3.05 -6.97 -0.11
N ARG A 297 3.35 -7.02 1.20
CA ARG A 297 3.00 -8.16 2.05
C ARG A 297 1.49 -8.41 2.01
N SER A 298 1.06 -9.66 2.12
CA SER A 298 -0.37 -10.02 2.15
C SER A 298 -1.15 -9.28 3.24
N ALA A 299 -0.52 -9.02 4.39
CA ALA A 299 -1.13 -8.31 5.51
C ALA A 299 -1.12 -6.79 5.37
N TYR A 300 -0.30 -6.22 4.48
CA TYR A 300 -0.16 -4.77 4.38
C TYR A 300 -1.45 -4.14 3.89
N ARG A 301 -1.93 -3.16 4.67
CA ARG A 301 -3.16 -2.41 4.39
C ARG A 301 -2.78 -1.02 3.94
N ALA A 302 -3.41 -0.50 2.90
CA ALA A 302 -3.31 0.92 2.59
C ALA A 302 -4.71 1.55 2.52
N ALA A 303 -4.79 2.87 2.68
CA ALA A 303 -6.05 3.58 2.81
C ALA A 303 -6.01 4.91 2.05
N GLY A 304 -7.07 5.19 1.30
CA GLY A 304 -7.20 6.38 0.45
C GLY A 304 -8.61 6.95 0.48
N GLN A 305 -8.78 8.22 0.08
CA GLN A 305 -10.11 8.82 -0.03
C GLN A 305 -10.91 8.19 -1.17
N GLU A 306 -12.24 8.30 -1.10
CA GLU A 306 -13.14 7.72 -2.10
C GLU A 306 -12.87 8.24 -3.53
N ASP A 307 -12.50 9.52 -3.65
CA ASP A 307 -12.20 10.22 -4.89
C ASP A 307 -10.72 10.20 -5.27
N MET A 308 -9.84 9.68 -4.39
CA MET A 308 -8.41 9.57 -4.65
C MET A 308 -8.15 8.71 -5.88
N LYS A 309 -7.23 9.18 -6.73
CA LYS A 309 -6.72 8.42 -7.88
C LYS A 309 -5.20 8.35 -7.79
N SER A 310 -4.63 7.26 -8.29
CA SER A 310 -3.18 7.15 -8.37
C SER A 310 -2.74 6.28 -9.55
N PHE A 311 -1.58 6.59 -10.10
CA PHE A 311 -0.98 5.93 -11.27
C PHE A 311 -0.54 4.47 -11.02
N ASN A 312 -0.74 3.99 -9.80
CA ASN A 312 -0.45 2.64 -9.35
C ASN A 312 -1.64 2.02 -8.61
N LEU A 313 -2.86 2.53 -8.82
CA LEU A 313 -4.07 2.10 -8.11
C LEU A 313 -5.18 1.79 -9.10
N GLY A 314 -5.55 0.51 -9.14
CA GLY A 314 -6.55 -0.09 -10.01
C GLY A 314 -7.57 -0.92 -9.24
N VAL A 315 -8.06 -1.99 -9.87
CA VAL A 315 -9.11 -2.83 -9.30
C VAL A 315 -9.10 -4.25 -9.85
N ARG A 316 -9.48 -5.20 -9.00
CA ARG A 316 -9.89 -6.56 -9.35
C ARG A 316 -11.32 -6.78 -8.88
N LEU A 317 -12.11 -7.55 -9.64
CA LEU A 317 -13.51 -7.79 -9.31
C LEU A 317 -13.71 -9.19 -8.73
N VAL A 318 -14.77 -9.32 -7.94
CA VAL A 318 -15.29 -10.59 -7.42
C VAL A 318 -16.79 -10.72 -7.66
N ARG A 319 -17.32 -11.93 -7.43
CA ARG A 319 -18.76 -12.23 -7.40
C ARG A 319 -19.06 -13.25 -6.31
N ASN A 320 -20.28 -13.20 -5.77
CA ASN A 320 -20.74 -14.22 -4.82
C ASN A 320 -20.83 -15.59 -5.50
N ALA A 321 -20.46 -16.67 -4.80
CA ALA A 321 -20.59 -18.03 -5.35
C ALA A 321 -21.92 -18.71 -5.05
N ASP A 322 -22.65 -18.20 -4.06
CA ASP A 322 -23.99 -18.65 -3.69
C ASP A 322 -24.86 -17.45 -3.25
N ASP A 323 -26.17 -17.67 -3.19
CA ASP A 323 -27.15 -16.68 -2.75
C ASP A 323 -27.29 -16.65 -1.22
N SER A 324 -26.35 -17.26 -0.47
CA SER A 324 -26.49 -17.45 0.98
C SER A 324 -26.19 -16.18 1.77
N ARG A 325 -25.43 -15.25 1.19
CA ARG A 325 -25.23 -13.91 1.75
C ARG A 325 -26.47 -13.08 1.54
N SER A 326 -27.13 -12.69 2.62
CA SER A 326 -28.33 -11.85 2.60
C SER A 326 -28.15 -10.63 3.47
N GLY A 327 -28.44 -9.45 2.94
CA GLY A 327 -28.42 -8.21 3.71
C GLY A 327 -28.13 -7.01 2.81
N LEU A 328 -28.70 -5.87 3.18
CA LEU A 328 -28.35 -4.59 2.59
C LEU A 328 -27.40 -3.90 3.55
N VAL A 329 -26.15 -3.77 3.15
CA VAL A 329 -25.13 -3.07 3.93
C VAL A 329 -24.96 -1.68 3.33
N THR A 330 -25.01 -0.70 4.20
CA THR A 330 -24.86 0.71 3.82
C THR A 330 -23.41 1.08 4.07
N ALA A 331 -22.68 1.57 3.06
CA ALA A 331 -21.48 2.32 3.35
C ALA A 331 -21.94 3.67 3.92
N GLY A 332 -21.82 3.84 5.24
CA GLY A 332 -22.12 5.10 5.88
C GLY A 332 -21.02 6.11 5.55
N GLU A 333 -21.29 7.03 4.64
CA GLU A 333 -20.31 8.06 4.29
C GLU A 333 -20.23 9.13 5.39
N LYS A 334 -19.01 9.41 5.87
CA LYS A 334 -18.73 10.70 6.51
C LYS A 334 -18.22 11.65 5.41
N SER A 335 -19.10 12.51 4.88
CA SER A 335 -18.69 13.52 3.91
C SER A 335 -17.83 14.57 4.61
N LEU A 336 -16.54 14.62 4.29
CA LEU A 336 -15.64 15.71 4.65
C LEU A 336 -15.41 16.56 3.40
N GLN A 337 -15.70 17.85 3.46
CA GLN A 337 -15.42 18.78 2.36
C GLN A 337 -14.14 19.54 2.65
N ALA A 338 -13.28 19.69 1.64
CA ALA A 338 -12.08 20.50 1.75
C ALA A 338 -12.46 21.96 2.07
N GLU A 339 -11.92 22.48 3.18
CA GLU A 339 -12.07 23.90 3.51
C GLU A 339 -11.24 24.76 2.54
N THR A 340 -11.91 25.72 1.87
CA THR A 340 -11.32 26.63 0.88
C THR A 340 -11.46 28.08 1.34
N GLY A 341 -10.84 28.43 2.48
CA GLY A 341 -10.94 29.80 3.02
C GLY A 341 -10.43 30.05 4.44
N GLY A 342 -9.64 29.14 5.00
CA GLY A 342 -9.23 29.17 6.40
C GLY A 342 -7.80 29.68 6.66
N LYS A 343 -7.41 29.72 7.94
CA LYS A 343 -6.04 30.07 8.34
C LYS A 343 -5.11 28.90 8.03
N ILE A 344 -3.99 29.19 7.36
CA ILE A 344 -3.05 28.19 6.87
C ILE A 344 -1.83 28.11 7.79
N LEU A 345 -1.46 26.89 8.19
CA LEU A 345 -0.18 26.57 8.81
C LEU A 345 0.69 25.77 7.83
N ILE A 346 1.93 26.16 7.64
CA ILE A 346 2.97 25.32 7.03
C ILE A 346 3.73 24.64 8.17
N ALA A 347 3.44 23.37 8.42
CA ALA A 347 4.14 22.55 9.41
C ALA A 347 5.08 21.59 8.68
N TYR A 348 6.38 21.61 8.98
CA TYR A 348 7.32 20.75 8.25
C TYR A 348 8.46 20.20 9.10
N PHE A 349 8.92 18.99 8.80
CA PHE A 349 10.18 18.44 9.29
C PHE A 349 11.24 18.50 8.19
N SER A 350 12.47 18.88 8.50
CA SER A 350 13.56 18.88 7.52
C SER A 350 14.90 18.50 8.16
N TRP A 351 15.61 17.55 7.51
CA TRP A 351 16.96 17.15 7.92
C TRP A 351 18.04 17.79 7.06
N SER A 352 18.01 17.56 5.73
CA SER A 352 19.02 18.09 4.79
C SER A 352 18.74 19.52 4.29
N GLY A 353 17.62 20.12 4.70
CA GLY A 353 17.20 21.46 4.28
C GLY A 353 16.39 21.54 2.98
N ASN A 354 16.21 20.42 2.25
CA ASN A 354 15.39 20.40 1.04
C ASN A 354 13.93 20.78 1.32
N THR A 355 13.29 20.09 2.26
CA THR A 355 11.91 20.38 2.70
C THR A 355 11.76 21.80 3.25
N ARG A 356 12.77 22.28 3.99
CA ARG A 356 12.82 23.66 4.49
C ARG A 356 12.78 24.68 3.33
N GLY A 357 13.52 24.41 2.25
CA GLY A 357 13.51 25.24 1.05
C GLY A 357 12.12 25.30 0.39
N ILE A 358 11.46 24.15 0.25
CA ILE A 358 10.10 24.06 -0.30
C ILE A 358 9.10 24.82 0.59
N ALA A 359 9.17 24.60 1.91
CA ALA A 359 8.31 25.30 2.88
C ALA A 359 8.50 26.83 2.82
N GLY A 360 9.74 27.30 2.63
CA GLY A 360 10.06 28.71 2.43
C GLY A 360 9.47 29.28 1.14
N GLU A 361 9.51 28.53 0.03
CA GLU A 361 8.87 28.92 -1.22
C GLU A 361 7.35 29.03 -1.05
N ILE A 362 6.71 28.02 -0.44
CA ILE A 362 5.27 28.03 -0.13
C ILE A 362 4.91 29.24 0.74
N GLN A 363 5.70 29.51 1.79
CA GLN A 363 5.50 30.67 2.65
C GLN A 363 5.59 31.98 1.86
N SER A 364 6.56 32.09 0.94
CA SER A 364 6.75 33.31 0.14
C SER A 364 5.54 33.63 -0.77
N GLN A 365 4.85 32.58 -1.26
CA GLN A 365 3.70 32.74 -2.14
C GLN A 365 2.38 32.92 -1.38
N THR A 366 2.25 32.33 -0.19
CA THR A 366 1.00 32.31 0.60
C THR A 366 0.96 33.36 1.72
N GLY A 367 2.12 33.69 2.30
CA GLY A 367 2.25 34.46 3.54
C GLY A 367 1.73 33.72 4.79
N ALA A 368 1.60 32.39 4.73
CA ALA A 368 1.11 31.56 5.83
C ALA A 368 2.10 31.49 7.01
N ASP A 369 1.58 31.08 8.17
CA ASP A 369 2.42 30.83 9.36
C ASP A 369 3.32 29.61 9.10
N LEU A 370 4.58 29.69 9.54
CA LEU A 370 5.57 28.64 9.31
C LEU A 370 6.05 28.05 10.64
N PHE A 371 6.01 26.73 10.73
CA PHE A 371 6.40 25.96 11.91
C PHE A 371 7.28 24.78 11.50
N GLU A 372 8.50 24.72 12.04
CA GLU A 372 9.41 23.59 11.82
C GLU A 372 9.28 22.58 12.96
N ILE A 373 8.82 21.37 12.68
CA ILE A 373 8.72 20.25 13.60
C ILE A 373 10.13 19.78 13.96
N SER A 374 10.47 19.75 15.24
CA SER A 374 11.81 19.38 15.72
C SER A 374 11.74 18.37 16.87
N PRO A 375 12.37 17.18 16.77
CA PRO A 375 12.43 16.23 17.88
C PRO A 375 13.35 16.72 19.00
N VAL A 376 13.09 16.29 20.24
CA VAL A 376 13.94 16.54 21.43
C VAL A 376 15.35 15.99 21.22
N HIS A 377 15.44 14.84 20.56
CA HIS A 377 16.70 14.21 20.15
C HIS A 377 16.83 14.30 18.63
N PRO A 378 17.60 15.26 18.10
CA PRO A 378 17.83 15.37 16.66
C PRO A 378 18.51 14.11 16.11
N TYR A 379 18.08 13.68 14.93
CA TYR A 379 18.80 12.67 14.15
C TYR A 379 20.24 13.12 13.88
N SER A 380 21.13 12.15 13.72
CA SER A 380 22.53 12.36 13.36
C SER A 380 22.66 13.21 12.09
N THR A 381 23.70 14.04 12.02
CA THR A 381 24.05 14.78 10.80
C THR A 381 24.84 13.93 9.80
N ASP A 382 25.25 12.73 10.18
CA ASP A 382 25.91 11.76 9.30
C ASP A 382 24.86 10.99 8.49
N TYR A 383 25.03 10.95 7.16
CA TYR A 383 24.04 10.38 6.23
C TYR A 383 23.75 8.89 6.49
N ASN A 384 24.78 8.08 6.70
CA ASN A 384 24.56 6.65 6.93
C ASN A 384 23.90 6.42 8.29
N THR A 385 24.31 7.18 9.30
CA THR A 385 23.76 7.09 10.65
C THR A 385 22.28 7.49 10.68
N VAL A 386 21.88 8.60 10.05
CA VAL A 386 20.47 9.00 10.02
C VAL A 386 19.59 8.01 9.28
N LEU A 387 20.10 7.35 8.23
CA LEU A 387 19.33 6.33 7.52
C LEU A 387 19.02 5.14 8.43
N MET A 388 19.99 4.70 9.24
CA MET A 388 19.78 3.64 10.23
C MET A 388 18.83 4.09 11.36
N GLU A 389 18.98 5.31 11.88
CA GLU A 389 18.08 5.84 12.93
C GLU A 389 16.64 5.96 12.43
N ALA A 390 16.43 6.54 11.24
CA ALA A 390 15.12 6.69 10.63
C ALA A 390 14.47 5.36 10.31
N GLN A 391 15.28 4.38 9.88
CA GLN A 391 14.83 3.02 9.65
C GLN A 391 14.36 2.35 10.95
N GLU A 392 15.19 2.40 11.99
CA GLU A 392 14.92 1.80 13.29
C GLU A 392 13.66 2.41 13.92
N ASP A 393 13.50 3.73 13.80
CA ASP A 393 12.29 4.42 14.23
C ASP A 393 11.05 3.96 13.46
N GLN A 394 11.14 3.83 12.13
CA GLN A 394 10.01 3.35 11.32
C GLN A 394 9.65 1.89 11.66
N HIS A 395 10.66 1.02 11.79
CA HIS A 395 10.48 -0.39 12.12
C HIS A 395 9.82 -0.59 13.49
N LYS A 396 10.23 0.19 14.48
CA LYS A 396 9.64 0.18 15.82
C LYS A 396 8.35 0.97 15.92
N GLN A 397 7.94 1.63 14.84
CA GLN A 397 6.84 2.60 14.84
C GLN A 397 6.99 3.63 15.97
N ALA A 398 8.20 4.14 16.18
CA ALA A 398 8.51 5.08 17.25
C ALA A 398 7.67 6.36 17.14
N ARG A 399 7.44 7.03 18.28
CA ARG A 399 6.89 8.40 18.34
C ARG A 399 7.89 9.30 19.06
N PRO A 400 8.96 9.77 18.38
CA PRO A 400 9.95 10.65 18.99
C PRO A 400 9.28 11.88 19.61
N GLU A 401 9.67 12.22 20.85
CA GLU A 401 9.14 13.40 21.54
C GLU A 401 9.53 14.67 20.77
N LEU A 402 8.57 15.58 20.59
CA LEU A 402 8.78 16.86 19.91
C LEU A 402 9.23 17.93 20.92
N SER A 403 10.23 18.74 20.53
CA SER A 403 10.81 19.80 21.36
C SER A 403 10.03 21.11 21.31
N ASN A 404 9.11 21.23 20.35
CA ASN A 404 8.32 22.40 20.09
C ASN A 404 6.92 22.01 19.63
N HIS A 405 5.95 22.86 19.96
CA HIS A 405 4.53 22.58 19.78
C HIS A 405 3.82 23.82 19.23
N VAL A 406 2.79 23.62 18.42
CA VAL A 406 1.92 24.67 17.90
C VAL A 406 0.96 25.10 19.03
N PRO A 407 1.06 26.32 19.58
CA PRO A 407 0.32 26.69 20.79
C PRO A 407 -1.20 26.78 20.58
N ASN A 408 -1.67 27.10 19.36
CA ASN A 408 -3.09 27.28 19.04
C ASN A 408 -3.44 26.53 17.74
N MET A 409 -3.31 25.19 17.73
CA MET A 409 -3.62 24.39 16.53
C MET A 409 -5.07 24.59 16.03
N ASP A 410 -6.00 24.83 16.94
CA ASP A 410 -7.42 25.05 16.64
C ASP A 410 -7.67 26.30 15.78
N ASP A 411 -6.73 27.26 15.75
CA ASP A 411 -6.84 28.45 14.90
C ASP A 411 -6.67 28.13 13.41
N TYR A 412 -6.12 26.96 13.05
CA TYR A 412 -5.78 26.58 11.69
C TYR A 412 -6.77 25.58 11.10
N ASP A 413 -7.25 25.86 9.90
CA ASP A 413 -8.17 24.99 9.16
C ASP A 413 -7.42 24.12 8.14
N ILE A 414 -6.28 24.64 7.64
CA ILE A 414 -5.49 24.03 6.58
C ILE A 414 -4.05 23.87 7.04
N ILE A 415 -3.52 22.64 6.92
CA ILE A 415 -2.18 22.26 7.33
C ILE A 415 -1.41 21.80 6.09
N LEU A 416 -0.48 22.64 5.63
CA LEU A 416 0.48 22.25 4.59
C LEU A 416 1.61 21.47 5.27
N LEU A 417 1.58 20.14 5.14
CA LEU A 417 2.44 19.23 5.90
C LEU A 417 3.66 18.80 5.09
N GLY A 418 4.84 19.28 5.48
CA GLY A 418 6.10 19.09 4.78
C GLY A 418 7.02 18.03 5.40
N TYR A 419 7.57 17.12 4.60
CA TYR A 419 8.55 16.14 5.09
C TYR A 419 9.49 15.60 4.00
N PRO A 420 10.68 15.07 4.34
CA PRO A 420 11.40 14.20 3.42
C PRO A 420 10.75 12.81 3.37
N ASN A 421 10.62 12.21 2.19
CA ASN A 421 10.24 10.80 2.06
C ASN A 421 11.45 9.93 2.43
N TRP A 422 11.35 9.20 3.54
CA TRP A 422 12.36 8.28 4.05
C TRP A 422 11.79 6.86 4.12
N TRP A 423 12.53 5.89 3.56
CA TRP A 423 12.13 4.47 3.52
C TRP A 423 10.70 4.26 3.01
N ALA A 424 10.37 4.97 1.93
CA ALA A 424 9.06 4.98 1.28
C ALA A 424 7.90 5.50 2.15
N SER A 425 8.13 6.29 3.19
CA SER A 425 7.05 6.92 3.96
C SER A 425 7.48 8.21 4.70
N ILE A 426 6.62 8.70 5.59
CA ILE A 426 6.89 9.82 6.49
C ILE A 426 7.98 9.48 7.53
N PRO A 427 8.83 10.42 7.94
CA PRO A 427 9.69 10.28 9.13
C PRO A 427 8.85 10.27 10.41
N MET A 428 9.29 9.53 11.44
CA MET A 428 8.50 9.36 12.66
C MET A 428 8.20 10.64 13.47
N PRO A 429 8.99 11.74 13.42
CA PRO A 429 8.56 13.01 14.00
C PRO A 429 7.27 13.58 13.37
N ILE A 430 6.98 13.26 12.11
CA ILE A 430 5.70 13.62 11.48
C ILE A 430 4.57 12.79 12.08
N ALA A 431 4.80 11.50 12.34
CA ALA A 431 3.80 10.66 13.01
C ALA A 431 3.49 11.18 14.42
N SER A 432 4.52 11.56 15.20
CA SER A 432 4.33 12.24 16.49
C SER A 432 3.48 13.50 16.36
N PHE A 433 3.75 14.33 15.35
CA PHE A 433 2.99 15.56 15.11
C PHE A 433 1.53 15.28 14.76
N LEU A 434 1.26 14.27 13.93
CA LEU A 434 -0.10 13.89 13.53
C LEU A 434 -0.94 13.33 14.68
N GLU A 435 -0.30 12.70 15.67
CA GLU A 435 -0.98 12.18 16.87
C GLU A 435 -1.08 13.19 18.02
N GLU A 436 -0.32 14.30 17.97
CA GLU A 436 -0.33 15.31 19.03
C GLU A 436 -1.60 16.17 19.02
N TYR A 437 -2.25 16.34 17.85
CA TYR A 437 -3.37 17.24 17.67
C TYR A 437 -4.62 16.56 17.09
N ASP A 438 -5.77 17.19 17.30
CA ASP A 438 -7.02 16.81 16.62
C ASP A 438 -7.09 17.48 15.23
N PHE A 439 -7.06 16.65 14.18
CA PHE A 439 -7.21 17.08 12.79
C PHE A 439 -8.62 16.90 12.24
N SER A 440 -9.59 16.54 13.08
CA SER A 440 -10.99 16.33 12.66
C SER A 440 -11.55 17.56 11.95
N GLY A 441 -12.01 17.38 10.71
CA GLY A 441 -12.56 18.44 9.88
C GLY A 441 -11.54 19.44 9.32
N LYS A 442 -10.24 19.26 9.58
CA LYS A 442 -9.17 20.06 8.95
C LYS A 442 -8.78 19.48 7.60
N THR A 443 -8.18 20.31 6.74
CA THR A 443 -7.53 19.86 5.50
C THR A 443 -6.03 19.72 5.72
N ILE A 444 -5.47 18.52 5.51
CA ILE A 444 -4.03 18.29 5.44
C ILE A 444 -3.63 18.21 3.98
N ILE A 445 -2.66 19.02 3.55
CA ILE A 445 -2.18 19.05 2.17
C ILE A 445 -0.69 18.72 2.18
N PRO A 446 -0.30 17.49 1.85
CA PRO A 446 1.09 17.05 1.98
C PRO A 446 2.00 17.67 0.93
N PHE A 447 3.25 17.94 1.30
CA PHE A 447 4.33 18.11 0.33
C PHE A 447 5.57 17.37 0.80
N CYS A 448 6.32 16.76 -0.11
CA CYS A 448 7.52 16.04 0.26
C CYS A 448 8.72 16.34 -0.63
N SER A 449 9.91 16.19 -0.05
CA SER A 449 11.15 16.08 -0.82
C SER A 449 11.57 14.61 -0.92
N HIS A 450 11.94 14.12 -2.11
CA HIS A 450 12.31 12.71 -2.30
C HIS A 450 13.53 12.53 -3.23
N GLY A 451 14.20 11.38 -3.11
CA GLY A 451 15.35 10.98 -3.96
C GLY A 451 14.98 10.16 -5.21
N GLY A 452 13.69 10.09 -5.54
CA GLY A 452 13.17 9.37 -6.72
C GLY A 452 11.86 8.61 -6.51
N GLY A 453 11.52 8.26 -5.26
CA GLY A 453 10.33 7.45 -4.93
C GLY A 453 8.99 8.18 -4.83
N GLY A 454 8.91 9.46 -5.21
CA GLY A 454 7.69 10.26 -5.05
C GLY A 454 7.21 10.29 -3.59
N PHE A 455 5.93 9.99 -3.38
CA PHE A 455 5.34 9.83 -2.04
C PHE A 455 5.57 8.45 -1.42
N GLY A 456 5.81 7.40 -2.21
CA GLY A 456 5.70 6.03 -1.72
C GLY A 456 4.38 5.84 -0.96
N GLN A 457 4.48 5.39 0.29
CA GLN A 457 3.37 5.14 1.20
C GLN A 457 3.11 6.29 2.20
N SER A 458 3.65 7.49 1.97
CA SER A 458 3.47 8.58 2.92
C SER A 458 2.02 9.11 2.98
N LEU A 459 1.30 9.13 1.85
CA LEU A 459 -0.10 9.58 1.82
C LEU A 459 -1.02 8.65 2.60
N THR A 460 -0.85 7.33 2.45
CA THR A 460 -1.60 6.34 3.26
C THR A 460 -1.23 6.45 4.73
N ALA A 461 0.04 6.65 5.08
CA ALA A 461 0.45 6.84 6.47
C ALA A 461 -0.23 8.07 7.11
N ILE A 462 -0.28 9.19 6.40
CA ILE A 462 -0.99 10.40 6.85
C ILE A 462 -2.50 10.12 6.96
N ALA A 463 -3.10 9.47 5.96
CA ALA A 463 -4.53 9.15 5.96
C ALA A 463 -4.93 8.26 7.14
N LYS A 464 -4.07 7.33 7.56
CA LYS A 464 -4.32 6.45 8.71
C LYS A 464 -4.14 7.16 10.05
N LEU A 465 -3.17 8.07 10.15
CA LEU A 465 -2.89 8.81 11.39
C LEU A 465 -3.85 9.98 11.63
N ALA A 466 -4.43 10.54 10.56
CA ALA A 466 -5.43 11.60 10.62
C ALA A 466 -6.69 11.22 9.81
N PRO A 467 -7.42 10.16 10.21
CA PRO A 467 -8.51 9.60 9.41
C PRO A 467 -9.70 10.55 9.27
N ASP A 468 -9.95 11.40 10.26
CA ASP A 468 -11.05 12.37 10.24
C ASP A 468 -10.66 13.73 9.59
N SER A 469 -9.50 13.82 8.94
CA SER A 469 -9.11 14.99 8.13
C SER A 469 -9.46 14.80 6.64
N VAL A 470 -9.54 15.90 5.90
CA VAL A 470 -9.48 15.87 4.43
C VAL A 470 -8.00 15.80 4.02
N LEU A 471 -7.66 14.96 3.05
CA LEU A 471 -6.36 15.00 2.40
C LEU A 471 -6.49 15.81 1.10
N GLY A 472 -5.67 16.84 0.92
CA GLY A 472 -5.60 17.57 -0.33
C GLY A 472 -4.59 16.96 -1.30
N GLU A 473 -4.54 17.50 -2.51
CA GLU A 473 -3.58 17.06 -3.53
C GLU A 473 -2.16 17.30 -3.05
N GLY A 474 -1.30 16.29 -3.15
CA GLY A 474 0.06 16.34 -2.63
C GLY A 474 1.07 16.89 -3.64
N LEU A 475 2.08 17.63 -3.16
CA LEU A 475 3.26 18.01 -3.97
C LEU A 475 4.49 17.15 -3.66
N SER A 476 4.90 16.27 -4.58
CA SER A 476 6.19 15.59 -4.50
C SER A 476 7.27 16.34 -5.26
N VAL A 477 8.38 16.66 -4.59
CA VAL A 477 9.50 17.42 -5.17
C VAL A 477 10.79 16.59 -5.14
N HIS A 478 11.42 16.40 -6.29
CA HIS A 478 12.71 15.72 -6.35
C HIS A 478 13.82 16.60 -5.76
N TYR A 479 14.47 16.12 -4.68
CA TYR A 479 15.42 16.88 -3.86
C TYR A 479 14.93 18.30 -3.52
N SER A 480 15.57 19.34 -4.06
CA SER A 480 15.25 20.75 -3.82
C SER A 480 14.39 21.38 -4.93
N GLY A 481 13.86 20.59 -5.86
CA GLY A 481 13.01 21.02 -6.99
C GLY A 481 13.73 21.77 -8.12
N GLY A 482 14.88 22.37 -7.85
CA GLY A 482 15.66 23.09 -8.87
C GLY A 482 14.93 24.32 -9.42
N SER A 483 15.05 24.58 -10.72
CA SER A 483 14.51 25.81 -11.33
C SER A 483 13.00 25.84 -11.52
N SER A 484 12.31 24.69 -11.45
CA SER A 484 10.84 24.62 -11.62
C SER A 484 10.08 24.78 -10.31
N LEU A 485 10.75 24.69 -9.15
CA LEU A 485 10.10 24.65 -7.83
C LEU A 485 9.03 25.74 -7.66
N SER A 486 9.35 26.98 -8.01
CA SER A 486 8.42 28.11 -7.84
C SER A 486 7.14 27.97 -8.68
N SER A 487 7.25 27.52 -9.94
CA SER A 487 6.08 27.28 -10.79
C SER A 487 5.29 26.04 -10.36
N ASP A 488 5.97 25.01 -9.87
CA ASP A 488 5.33 23.77 -9.41
C ASP A 488 4.52 24.04 -8.14
N VAL A 489 5.09 24.79 -7.18
CA VAL A 489 4.38 25.27 -5.98
C VAL A 489 3.17 26.14 -6.37
N ALA A 490 3.33 27.06 -7.33
CA ALA A 490 2.23 27.93 -7.75
C ALA A 490 1.07 27.14 -8.38
N ALA A 491 1.37 26.13 -9.20
CA ALA A 491 0.38 25.24 -9.80
C ALA A 491 -0.33 24.41 -8.74
N TRP A 492 0.43 23.81 -7.82
CA TRP A 492 -0.09 23.00 -6.72
C TRP A 492 -0.98 23.78 -5.74
N LEU A 493 -0.59 25.01 -5.38
CA LEU A 493 -1.42 25.90 -4.56
C LEU A 493 -2.75 26.23 -5.25
N LYS A 494 -2.72 26.42 -6.58
CA LYS A 494 -3.93 26.71 -7.37
C LYS A 494 -4.86 25.50 -7.42
N GLU A 495 -4.31 24.31 -7.61
CA GLU A 495 -5.06 23.05 -7.64
C GLU A 495 -5.79 22.80 -6.31
N ASN A 496 -5.14 23.13 -5.20
CA ASN A 496 -5.74 23.08 -3.86
C ASN A 496 -6.59 24.31 -3.49
N GLY A 497 -6.82 25.26 -4.42
CA GLY A 497 -7.65 26.45 -4.17
C GLY A 497 -7.06 27.47 -3.19
N LEU A 498 -5.74 27.46 -2.99
CA LEU A 498 -5.03 28.31 -2.01
C LEU A 498 -4.43 29.60 -2.59
N THR A 499 -4.71 29.90 -3.86
CA THR A 499 -4.27 31.16 -4.49
C THR A 499 -5.15 32.33 -4.04
N ARG A 500 -4.52 33.44 -3.65
CA ARG A 500 -5.21 34.70 -3.32
C ARG A 500 -5.67 35.48 -4.55
#